data_AF-A0A2Z5TVC5-F1
#
_entry.id   AF-A0A2Z5TVC5-F1
#
_cell.length_a   1.000
_cell.length_b   1.000
_cell.length_c   1.000
_cell.angle_alpha   90.00
_cell.angle_beta   90.00
_cell.angle_gamma   90.00
#
_symmetry.space_group_name_H-M   'P 1'
#
loop_
_entity.id
_entity.type
_entity.pdbx_description
1 polymer ?
#
loop_
_entity_poly.entity_id
_entity_poly.type
_entity_poly.pdbx_seq_one_letter_code
_entity_poly.pdbx_strand_id
1 'polypeptide(L)' 'MFHQITPSEETVKQQLKEILAVLGEGISLTIQSITAIKESNDYGGYRATILCQLENIKQVIHLDIATEGIL' A
#
# COMPACT_ATOMS: atom_id res chain seq x y z
N MET A 1 -18.18 -17.90 -10.22
CA MET A 1 -17.35 -17.22 -11.24
C MET A 1 -16.75 -16.00 -10.55
N PHE A 2 -15.61 -16.16 -9.89
CA PHE A 2 -14.91 -15.04 -9.27
C PHE A 2 -14.18 -14.31 -10.39
N HIS A 3 -14.57 -13.07 -10.69
CA HIS A 3 -13.81 -12.23 -11.61
C HIS A 3 -12.43 -11.99 -10.99
N GLN A 4 -11.40 -12.51 -11.65
CA GLN A 4 -10.01 -12.28 -11.28
C GLN A 4 -9.69 -10.82 -11.56
N ILE A 5 -9.67 -9.99 -10.51
CA ILE A 5 -9.22 -8.60 -10.59
C ILE A 5 -7.84 -8.57 -9.95
N THR A 6 -6.79 -8.64 -10.76
CA THR A 6 -5.47 -8.22 -10.29
C THR A 6 -5.59 -6.73 -9.96
N PRO A 7 -5.40 -6.31 -8.69
CA PRO A 7 -5.56 -4.91 -8.36
C PRO A 7 -4.47 -4.11 -9.07
N SER A 8 -4.91 -3.18 -9.93
CA SER A 8 -4.01 -2.22 -10.56
C SER A 8 -3.35 -1.33 -9.50
N GLU A 9 -2.21 -0.73 -9.83
CA GLU A 9 -1.54 0.24 -8.93
C GLU A 9 -2.51 1.32 -8.43
N GLU A 10 -3.37 1.81 -9.31
CA GLU A 10 -4.40 2.80 -8.98
C GLU A 10 -5.40 2.29 -7.94
N THR A 11 -5.83 1.03 -8.05
CA THR A 11 -6.73 0.39 -7.08
C THR A 11 -6.06 0.23 -5.73
N VAL A 12 -4.79 -0.17 -5.70
CA VAL A 12 -4.00 -0.28 -4.47
C VAL A 12 -3.83 1.10 -3.82
N LYS A 13 -3.50 2.11 -4.61
CA LYS A 13 -3.35 3.50 -4.15
C LYS A 13 -4.64 4.05 -3.55
N GLN A 14 -5.77 3.79 -4.19
CA GLN A 14 -7.08 4.26 -3.74
C GLN A 14 -7.47 3.60 -2.41
N GLN A 15 -7.35 2.27 -2.31
CA GLN A 15 -7.63 1.55 -1.07
C GLN A 15 -6.72 1.98 0.07
N LEU A 16 -5.42 2.16 -0.20
CA LEU A 16 -4.48 2.68 0.80
C LEU A 16 -4.89 4.07 1.28
N LYS A 17 -5.29 4.96 0.39
CA LYS A 17 -5.80 6.29 0.78
C LYS A 17 -7.01 6.19 1.70
N GLU A 18 -7.96 5.32 1.39
CA GLU A 18 -9.16 5.14 2.20
C GLU A 18 -8.82 4.60 3.59
N ILE A 19 -7.94 3.59 3.68
CA ILE A 19 -7.49 3.02 4.96
C ILE A 19 -6.73 4.06 5.79
N LEU A 20 -5.84 4.82 5.14
CA LEU A 20 -5.02 5.83 5.84
C LEU A 20 -5.85 7.04 6.31
N ALA A 21 -7.00 7.31 5.68
CA ALA A 21 -7.90 8.39 6.07
C ALA A 21 -8.68 8.10 7.37
N VAL A 22 -8.72 6.84 7.83
CA VAL A 22 -9.42 6.43 9.06
C VAL A 22 -8.55 6.63 10.31
N LEU A 23 -7.27 7.00 10.15
CA LEU A 23 -6.35 7.11 11.28
C LEU A 23 -6.55 8.42 12.06
N GLY A 24 -6.42 8.30 13.39
CA GLY A 24 -6.90 9.31 14.36
C GLY A 24 -6.20 10.67 14.29
N GLU A 25 -6.81 11.65 14.97
CA GLU A 25 -6.31 13.03 15.01
C GLU A 25 -4.86 13.10 15.52
N GLY A 26 -4.02 13.84 14.79
CA GLY A 26 -2.63 14.14 15.13
C GLY A 26 -1.59 13.42 14.27
N ILE A 27 -1.94 12.35 13.57
CA ILE A 27 -1.00 11.61 12.70
C ILE A 27 -1.27 11.94 11.23
N SER A 28 -0.30 12.57 10.59
CA SER A 28 -0.26 12.77 9.13
C SER A 28 0.34 11.54 8.45
N LEU A 29 -0.35 11.02 7.44
CA LEU A 29 0.09 9.86 6.67
C LEU A 29 0.12 10.23 5.19
N THR A 30 1.32 10.18 4.62
CA THR A 30 1.53 10.52 3.21
C THR A 30 2.13 9.34 2.48
N ILE A 31 1.43 8.86 1.44
CA ILE A 31 1.99 7.86 0.53
C ILE A 31 3.07 8.56 -0.31
N GLN A 32 4.33 8.20 -0.09
CA GLN A 32 5.47 8.74 -0.84
C GLN A 32 5.66 8.02 -2.17
N SER A 33 5.43 6.70 -2.20
CA SER A 33 5.68 5.88 -3.38
C SER A 33 4.87 4.59 -3.31
N ILE A 34 4.49 4.06 -4.47
CA ILE A 34 4.02 2.68 -4.63
C ILE A 34 4.86 2.10 -5.77
N THR A 35 5.41 0.92 -5.58
CA THR A 35 6.28 0.29 -6.58
C THR A 35 5.95 -1.18 -6.68
N ALA A 36 5.80 -1.69 -7.90
CA ALA A 36 5.61 -3.12 -8.11
C ALA A 36 6.84 -3.89 -7.59
N ILE A 37 6.60 -4.87 -6.72
CA ILE A 37 7.58 -5.85 -6.30
C ILE A 37 7.28 -7.14 -7.05
N LYS A 38 8.26 -7.66 -7.79
CA LYS A 38 8.14 -8.92 -8.52
C LYS A 38 9.17 -9.88 -7.98
N GLU A 39 8.74 -10.91 -7.27
CA GLU A 39 9.60 -12.03 -6.96
C GLU A 39 9.68 -12.96 -8.19
N SER A 40 10.79 -13.68 -8.35
CA SER A 40 11.11 -14.47 -9.55
C SER A 40 10.09 -15.58 -9.87
N ASN A 41 9.14 -15.85 -9.00
CA ASN A 41 8.23 -16.99 -9.03
C ASN A 41 6.77 -16.53 -8.87
N ASP A 42 6.19 -15.86 -9.87
CA ASP A 42 4.76 -15.46 -9.98
C ASP A 42 4.13 -14.67 -8.80
N TYR A 43 4.88 -14.49 -7.71
CA TYR A 43 4.53 -13.77 -6.50
C TYR A 43 4.81 -12.29 -6.76
N GLY A 44 3.78 -11.63 -7.28
CA GLY A 44 3.77 -10.20 -7.49
C GLY A 44 3.19 -9.45 -6.30
N GLY A 45 3.44 -8.15 -6.28
CA GLY A 45 2.83 -7.27 -5.30
C GLY A 45 3.19 -5.81 -5.52
N TYR A 46 2.86 -4.99 -4.54
CA TYR A 46 3.28 -3.61 -4.46
C TYR A 46 3.91 -3.33 -3.11
N ARG A 47 5.01 -2.58 -3.10
CA ARG A 47 5.57 -1.96 -1.90
C ARG A 47 5.10 -0.51 -1.86
N ALA A 48 4.31 -0.15 -0.85
CA ALA A 48 3.99 1.23 -0.55
C ALA A 48 4.99 1.79 0.47
N THR A 49 5.50 2.99 0.21
CA THR A 49 6.32 3.75 1.17
C THR A 49 5.48 4.86 1.73
N ILE A 50 5.28 4.86 3.05
CA ILE A 50 4.38 5.78 3.76
C ILE A 50 5.22 6.59 4.74
N LEU A 51 5.10 7.92 4.67
CA LEU A 51 5.61 8.83 5.69
C LEU A 51 4.54 9.04 6.73
N CYS A 52 4.80 8.58 7.94
CA CYS A 52 4.03 8.87 9.13
C CYS A 52 4.67 10.05 9.85
N GLN A 53 3.87 11.07 10.14
CA GLN A 53 4.31 12.23 10.89
C GLN A 53 3.37 12.52 12.05
N LEU A 54 3.93 12.61 13.24
CA LEU A 54 3.24 13.06 14.45
C LEU A 54 4.10 14.16 15.07
N GLU A 55 3.61 15.40 15.02
CA GLU A 55 4.38 16.59 15.44
C GLU A 55 5.76 16.67 14.76
N ASN A 56 6.84 16.54 15.55
CA ASN A 56 8.24 16.54 15.08
C ASN A 56 8.75 15.13 14.74
N ILE A 57 8.01 14.08 15.08
CA ILE A 57 8.39 12.69 14.83
C ILE A 57 8.02 12.34 13.39
N LYS A 58 9.01 11.84 12.63
CA LYS A 58 8.83 11.37 11.25
C LYS A 58 9.34 9.93 11.17
N GLN A 59 8.48 9.03 10.68
CA GLN A 59 8.79 7.63 10.48
C GLN A 59 8.42 7.26 9.05
N VAL A 60 9.35 6.64 8.32
CA VAL A 60 9.04 6.00 7.05
C VAL A 60 8.74 4.53 7.31
N ILE A 61 7.61 4.06 6.80
CA ILE A 61 7.17 2.67 6.88
C ILE A 61 7.07 2.12 5.45
N HIS A 62 7.58 0.91 5.26
CA HIS A 62 7.39 0.15 4.03
C HIS A 62 6.31 -0.90 4.27
N LEU A 63 5.26 -0.88 3.45
CA LEU A 63 4.16 -1.83 3.49
C LEU A 63 4.17 -2.66 2.21
N ASP A 64 4.39 -3.96 2.35
CA ASP A 64 4.35 -4.91 1.25
C ASP A 64 2.95 -5.50 1.10
N ILE A 65 2.44 -5.46 -0.13
CA ILE A 65 1.09 -5.86 -0.50
C ILE A 65 1.25 -6.96 -1.54
N ALA A 66 1.09 -8.21 -1.11
CA ALA A 66 1.02 -9.33 -2.03
C ALA A 66 -0.29 -9.25 -2.82
N THR A 67 -0.20 -9.40 -4.14
CA THR A 67 -1.38 -9.42 -5.03
C THR A 67 -1.71 -10.82 -5.51
N GLU A 68 -1.20 -11.84 -4.81
CA GLU A 68 -1.50 -13.23 -5.12
C GLU A 68 -2.99 -13.44 -5.31
N GLY A 69 -3.37 -13.82 -6.53
CA GLY A 69 -4.58 -14.59 -6.71
C GLY A 69 -4.38 -15.89 -5.94
N ILE A 70 -5.32 -16.23 -5.06
CA ILE A 70 -5.45 -17.58 -4.53
C ILE A 70 -5.39 -18.52 -5.74
N LEU A 71 -4.30 -19.27 -5.89
CA LEU A 71 -4.12 -20.28 -6.93
C LEU A 71 -5.21 -21.36 -6.83
#